data_AF-A0A354QS88-F1
#
_entry.id   AF-A0A354QS88-F1
#
_cell.length_a   1.000
_cell.length_b   1.000
_cell.length_c   1.000
_cell.angle_alpha   90.00
_cell.angle_beta   90.00
_cell.angle_gamma   90.00
#
_symmetry.space_group_name_H-M   'P 1'
#
loop_
_entity.id
_entity.type
_entity.pdbx_description
1 polymer ?
#
loop_
_entity_poly.entity_id
_entity_poly.type
_entity_poly.pdbx_seq_one_letter_code
_entity_poly.pdbx_strand_id
1 'polypeptide(L)'
;MKRLFVQYKDAHQKHYEEETALVVSLLDKLKTAPYKEQVGTLALGKFVENLTESHSAFEQLFSSRSQEKLQKVSYDVKRLRKEVATPYQQLADYVVILHQVKDDGFYATFLSVLNNSRKHYADILARRKGKEPKAEAGKVAEIN
;
A
#
# COMPACT_ATOMS: atom_id res chain seq x y z
N MET A 1 -28.58 -24.23 10.23
CA MET A 1 -27.30 -23.47 10.27
C MET A 1 -26.05 -24.26 9.89
N LYS A 2 -25.77 -25.45 10.46
CA LYS A 2 -24.51 -26.20 10.21
C LYS A 2 -24.16 -26.38 8.71
N ARG A 3 -25.14 -26.77 7.88
CA ARG A 3 -24.94 -26.91 6.42
C ARG A 3 -24.53 -25.60 5.74
N LEU A 4 -25.05 -24.46 6.22
CA LEU A 4 -24.68 -23.15 5.69
C LEU A 4 -23.20 -22.89 5.95
N PHE A 5 -22.75 -22.96 7.21
CA PHE A 5 -21.33 -22.69 7.52
C PHE A 5 -20.36 -23.65 6.82
N VAL A 6 -20.74 -24.91 6.60
CA VAL A 6 -19.94 -25.85 5.82
C VAL A 6 -19.77 -25.40 4.36
N GLN A 7 -20.78 -24.77 3.75
CA GLN A 7 -20.67 -24.25 2.38
C GLN A 7 -19.70 -23.07 2.25
N TYR A 8 -19.55 -22.27 3.31
CA TYR A 8 -18.74 -21.04 3.27
C TYR A 8 -17.40 -21.14 4.01
N LYS A 9 -17.07 -22.30 4.59
CA LYS A 9 -15.89 -22.48 5.47
C LYS A 9 -14.56 -22.13 4.78
N ASP A 10 -14.47 -22.37 3.47
CA ASP A 10 -13.24 -22.19 2.68
C ASP A 10 -13.26 -20.91 1.84
N ALA A 11 -14.20 -19.98 2.10
CA ALA A 11 -14.30 -18.72 1.35
C ALA A 11 -12.99 -17.91 1.37
N HIS A 12 -12.29 -17.93 2.51
CA HIS A 12 -10.99 -17.26 2.71
C HIS A 12 -9.84 -17.81 1.86
N GLN A 13 -10.01 -18.99 1.25
CA GLN A 13 -9.00 -19.61 0.37
C GLN A 13 -9.22 -19.25 -1.09
N LYS A 14 -10.32 -18.55 -1.39
CA LYS A 14 -10.67 -18.14 -2.74
C LYS A 14 -9.93 -16.87 -3.11
N HIS A 15 -9.92 -16.58 -4.42
CA HIS A 15 -9.47 -15.30 -4.89
C HIS A 15 -10.46 -14.20 -4.45
N TYR A 16 -9.97 -12.97 -4.38
CA TYR A 16 -10.70 -11.83 -3.79
C TYR A 16 -12.16 -11.69 -4.28
N GLU A 17 -12.42 -11.71 -5.60
CA GLU A 17 -13.77 -11.50 -6.12
C GLU A 17 -14.75 -12.60 -5.68
N GLU A 18 -14.29 -13.85 -5.70
CA GLU A 18 -15.06 -14.99 -5.23
C GLU A 18 -15.22 -14.99 -3.70
N GLU A 19 -14.18 -14.61 -2.94
CA GLU A 19 -14.28 -14.43 -1.49
C GLU A 19 -15.32 -13.36 -1.13
N THR A 20 -15.24 -12.18 -1.75
CA THR A 20 -16.20 -11.08 -1.54
C THR A 20 -17.62 -11.51 -1.88
N ALA A 21 -17.83 -12.17 -3.03
CA ALA A 21 -19.14 -12.69 -3.41
C ALA A 21 -19.69 -13.72 -2.40
N LEU A 22 -18.83 -14.61 -1.89
CA LEU A 22 -19.20 -15.59 -0.88
C LEU A 22 -19.54 -14.93 0.46
N VAL A 23 -18.78 -13.93 0.91
CA VAL A 23 -19.03 -13.20 2.16
C VAL A 23 -20.36 -12.43 2.07
N VAL A 24 -20.61 -11.72 0.97
CA VAL A 24 -21.89 -11.03 0.74
C VAL A 24 -23.05 -12.03 0.76
N SER A 25 -22.92 -13.13 0.03
CA SER A 25 -23.94 -14.18 -0.02
C SER A 25 -24.21 -14.82 1.35
N LEU A 26 -23.17 -15.03 2.17
CA LEU A 26 -23.30 -15.54 3.53
C LEU A 26 -24.06 -14.54 4.41
N LEU A 27 -23.68 -13.27 4.39
CA LEU A 27 -24.33 -12.22 5.18
C LEU A 27 -25.82 -12.08 4.83
N ASP A 28 -26.17 -12.13 3.54
CA ASP A 28 -27.56 -12.08 3.08
C ASP A 28 -28.38 -13.30 3.56
N LYS A 29 -27.79 -14.50 3.47
CA LYS A 29 -28.44 -15.72 3.96
C LYS A 29 -28.64 -15.69 5.47
N LEU A 30 -27.72 -15.11 6.24
CA LEU A 30 -27.84 -14.98 7.70
C LEU A 30 -28.92 -13.97 8.11
N LYS A 31 -29.21 -12.96 7.28
CA LYS A 31 -30.27 -11.96 7.51
C LYS A 31 -31.67 -12.43 7.11
N THR A 32 -31.79 -13.51 6.35
CA THR A 32 -33.05 -14.02 5.78
C THR A 32 -33.53 -15.31 6.45
N ALA A 33 -34.83 -15.62 6.32
CA ALA A 33 -35.39 -16.88 6.79
C ALA A 33 -34.83 -18.06 5.97
N PRO A 34 -34.56 -19.23 6.58
CA PRO A 34 -34.86 -19.63 7.96
C PRO A 34 -33.73 -19.34 8.97
N TYR A 35 -32.65 -18.68 8.55
CA TYR A 35 -31.44 -18.54 9.38
C TYR A 35 -31.50 -17.35 10.34
N LYS A 36 -32.28 -16.31 10.02
CA LYS A 36 -32.46 -15.13 10.87
C LYS A 36 -32.85 -15.47 12.31
N GLU A 37 -33.81 -16.37 12.49
CA GLU A 37 -34.22 -16.81 13.84
C GLU A 37 -33.11 -17.60 14.54
N GLN A 38 -32.38 -18.44 13.80
CA GLN A 38 -31.25 -19.22 14.34
C GLN A 38 -30.10 -18.33 14.79
N VAL A 39 -29.83 -17.23 14.07
CA VAL A 39 -28.85 -16.20 14.47
C VAL A 39 -29.25 -15.58 15.82
N GLY A 40 -30.53 -15.29 16.01
CA GLY A 40 -31.07 -14.79 17.27
C GLY A 40 -30.93 -15.80 18.41
N THR A 41 -31.40 -17.02 18.21
CA THR A 41 -31.36 -18.11 19.21
C THR A 41 -29.94 -18.45 19.66
N LEU A 42 -28.97 -18.39 18.74
CA LEU A 42 -27.56 -18.69 19.03
C LEU A 42 -26.75 -17.47 19.46
N ALA A 43 -27.40 -16.32 19.67
CA ALA A 43 -26.76 -15.05 20.02
C ALA A 43 -25.61 -14.65 19.08
N LEU A 44 -25.74 -14.99 17.79
CA LEU A 44 -24.71 -14.74 16.77
C LEU A 44 -24.79 -13.34 16.17
N GLY A 45 -25.81 -12.54 16.53
CA GLY A 45 -26.07 -11.21 15.95
C GLY A 45 -24.84 -10.31 15.92
N LYS A 46 -24.14 -10.18 17.06
CA LYS A 46 -22.93 -9.36 17.18
C LYS A 46 -21.81 -9.79 16.22
N PHE A 47 -21.66 -11.09 15.96
CA PHE A 47 -20.64 -11.58 15.03
C PHE A 47 -21.00 -11.27 13.58
N VAL A 48 -22.29 -11.37 13.23
CA VAL A 48 -22.79 -11.01 11.89
C VAL A 48 -22.66 -9.51 11.63
N GLU A 49 -22.92 -8.68 12.64
CA GLU A 49 -22.70 -7.23 12.60
C GLU A 49 -21.22 -6.90 12.41
N ASN A 50 -20.34 -7.43 13.26
CA ASN A 50 -18.88 -7.22 13.14
C ASN A 50 -18.35 -7.64 11.76
N LEU A 51 -18.81 -8.78 11.23
CA LEU A 51 -18.41 -9.25 9.91
C LEU A 51 -18.91 -8.30 8.80
N THR A 52 -20.14 -7.79 8.93
CA THR A 52 -20.71 -6.82 7.99
C THR A 52 -19.88 -5.52 7.98
N GLU A 53 -19.56 -4.99 9.16
CA GLU A 53 -18.78 -3.76 9.32
C GLU A 53 -17.35 -3.94 8.77
N SER A 54 -16.69 -5.04 9.15
CA SER A 54 -15.33 -5.34 8.68
C SER A 54 -15.28 -5.51 7.17
N HIS A 55 -16.27 -6.16 6.57
CA HIS A 55 -16.35 -6.34 5.12
C HIS A 55 -16.56 -4.99 4.41
N SER A 56 -17.46 -4.13 4.93
CA SER A 56 -17.68 -2.81 4.37
C SER A 56 -16.43 -1.91 4.44
N ALA A 57 -15.73 -1.91 5.58
CA ALA A 57 -14.49 -1.16 5.75
C ALA A 57 -13.38 -1.64 4.80
N PHE A 58 -13.29 -2.95 4.59
CA PHE A 58 -12.35 -3.54 3.65
C PHE A 58 -12.65 -3.13 2.20
N GLU A 59 -13.90 -3.24 1.74
CA GLU A 59 -14.29 -2.86 0.38
C GLU A 59 -14.06 -1.36 0.10
N GLN A 60 -14.33 -0.49 1.09
CA GLN A 60 -14.01 0.93 0.99
C GLN A 60 -12.50 1.17 0.82
N LEU A 61 -11.67 0.52 1.63
CA LEU A 61 -10.22 0.65 1.55
C LEU A 61 -9.68 0.07 0.23
N PHE A 62 -10.20 -1.07 -0.21
CA PHE A 62 -9.79 -1.71 -1.46
C PHE A 62 -10.15 -0.85 -2.68
N SER A 63 -11.37 -0.30 -2.72
CA SER A 63 -11.83 0.61 -3.77
C SER A 63 -10.96 1.87 -3.81
N SER A 64 -10.70 2.48 -2.65
CA SER A 64 -9.82 3.66 -2.54
C SER A 64 -8.42 3.38 -3.06
N ARG A 65 -7.80 2.27 -2.66
CA ARG A 65 -6.45 1.87 -3.12
C ARG A 65 -6.41 1.55 -4.62
N SER A 66 -7.47 0.93 -5.13
CA SER A 66 -7.59 0.60 -6.56
C SER A 66 -7.68 1.87 -7.39
N GLN A 67 -8.48 2.84 -6.95
CA GLN A 67 -8.57 4.17 -7.56
C GLN A 67 -7.26 4.95 -7.47
N GLU A 68 -6.59 4.94 -6.32
CA GLU A 68 -5.28 5.58 -6.15
C GLU A 68 -4.25 4.98 -7.12
N LYS A 69 -4.24 3.65 -7.27
CA LYS A 69 -3.36 2.96 -8.20
C LYS A 69 -3.66 3.32 -9.66
N LEU A 70 -4.93 3.47 -10.03
CA LEU A 70 -5.37 3.90 -11.36
C LEU A 70 -5.01 5.36 -11.64
N GLN A 71 -5.16 6.24 -10.65
CA GLN A 71 -4.86 7.66 -10.75
C GLN A 71 -3.35 7.97 -10.66
N LYS A 72 -2.54 7.00 -10.25
CA LYS A 72 -1.08 7.16 -10.17
C LYS A 72 -0.50 7.38 -11.57
N VAL A 73 -0.27 8.64 -11.90
CA VAL A 73 0.39 9.03 -13.13
C VAL A 73 1.79 8.41 -13.15
N SER A 74 2.04 7.54 -14.13
CA SER A 74 3.37 6.99 -14.35
C SER A 74 4.22 8.05 -15.06
N TYR A 75 5.14 8.66 -14.32
CA TYR A 75 6.15 9.54 -14.91
C TYR A 75 7.36 8.73 -15.37
N ASP A 76 8.00 9.18 -16.45
CA ASP A 76 9.37 8.77 -16.74
C ASP A 76 10.32 9.41 -15.72
N VAL A 77 10.46 8.74 -14.58
CA VAL A 77 11.31 9.18 -13.47
C VAL A 77 12.78 9.30 -13.93
N LYS A 78 13.22 8.53 -14.94
CA LYS A 78 14.58 8.60 -15.46
C LYS A 78 14.80 9.90 -16.23
N ARG A 79 13.83 10.27 -17.07
CA ARG A 79 13.83 11.56 -17.77
C ARG A 79 13.74 12.73 -16.79
N LEU A 80 12.80 12.68 -15.85
CA LEU A 80 12.62 13.74 -14.85
C LEU A 80 13.89 13.96 -14.02
N ARG A 81 14.57 12.89 -13.59
CA ARG A 81 15.87 13.01 -12.89
C ARG A 81 16.93 13.70 -13.74
N LYS A 82 17.01 13.40 -15.04
CA LYS A 82 17.97 14.06 -15.93
C LYS A 82 17.65 15.54 -16.11
N GLU A 83 16.38 15.87 -16.28
CA GLU A 83 15.93 17.26 -16.47
C GLU A 83 16.17 18.12 -15.22
N VAL A 84 16.00 17.55 -14.02
CA VAL A 84 16.17 18.28 -12.75
C VAL A 84 17.61 18.26 -12.22
N ALA A 85 18.45 17.30 -12.64
CA ALA A 85 19.83 17.17 -12.13
C ALA A 85 20.68 18.43 -12.37
N THR A 86 20.68 18.94 -13.59
CA THR A 86 21.46 20.13 -13.96
C THR A 86 21.04 21.40 -13.20
N PRO A 87 19.77 21.82 -13.20
CA PRO A 87 19.37 23.03 -12.46
C PRO A 87 19.55 22.88 -10.95
N TYR A 88 19.36 21.67 -10.39
CA TYR A 88 19.64 21.40 -8.99
C TYR A 88 21.12 21.59 -8.65
N GLN A 89 22.03 21.08 -9.50
CA GLN A 89 23.47 21.23 -9.31
C GLN A 89 23.88 22.70 -9.41
N GLN A 90 23.39 23.42 -10.42
CA GLN A 90 23.66 24.84 -10.60
C GLN A 90 23.21 25.68 -9.40
N LEU A 91 22.03 25.38 -8.82
CA LEU A 91 21.56 26.06 -7.63
C LEU A 91 22.48 25.80 -6.43
N ALA A 92 22.88 24.54 -6.22
CA ALA A 92 23.77 24.20 -5.12
C ALA A 92 25.13 24.90 -5.24
N ASP A 93 25.72 24.89 -6.44
CA ASP A 93 27.00 25.53 -6.71
C ASP A 93 26.90 27.05 -6.53
N TYR A 94 25.80 27.66 -6.98
CA TYR A 94 25.54 29.08 -6.79
C TYR A 94 25.45 29.48 -5.31
N VAL A 95 24.76 28.68 -4.48
CA VAL A 95 24.68 28.95 -3.05
C VAL A 95 26.03 28.79 -2.36
N VAL A 96 26.86 27.84 -2.79
CA VAL A 96 28.24 27.70 -2.29
C VAL A 96 29.05 28.95 -2.60
N ILE A 97 28.98 29.46 -3.82
CA ILE A 97 29.66 30.71 -4.20
C ILE A 97 29.14 31.89 -3.36
N LEU A 98 27.82 31.99 -3.15
CA LEU A 98 27.25 33.05 -2.32
C LEU A 98 27.71 32.97 -0.87
N HIS A 99 27.83 31.78 -0.30
CA HIS A 99 28.38 31.58 1.04
C HIS A 99 29.85 32.01 1.14
N GLN A 100 30.64 31.83 0.07
CA GLN A 100 32.06 32.21 0.05
C GLN A 100 32.26 33.72 -0.15
N VAL A 101 31.40 34.36 -0.94
CA VAL A 101 31.53 35.78 -1.31
C VAL A 101 30.83 36.70 -0.31
N LYS A 102 29.76 36.22 0.34
CA LYS A 102 28.98 37.00 1.31
C LYS A 102 29.13 36.39 2.70
N ASP A 103 29.53 37.22 3.65
CA ASP A 103 29.58 36.87 5.07
C ASP A 103 28.16 36.94 5.69
N ASP A 104 27.27 36.08 5.19
CA ASP A 104 25.88 35.96 5.62
C ASP A 104 25.60 34.52 6.08
N GLY A 105 25.23 34.39 7.36
CA GLY A 105 24.90 33.11 8.00
C GLY A 105 23.68 32.39 7.39
N PHE A 106 22.88 33.09 6.58
CA PHE A 106 21.78 32.50 5.83
C PHE A 106 22.27 31.39 4.89
N TYR A 107 23.33 31.64 4.10
CA TYR A 107 23.80 30.67 3.10
C TYR A 107 24.43 29.43 3.76
N ALA A 108 25.10 29.60 4.90
CA ALA A 108 25.60 28.49 5.71
C ALA A 108 24.45 27.60 6.21
N THR A 109 23.36 28.22 6.68
CA THR A 109 22.16 27.52 7.15
C THR A 109 21.48 26.76 6.02
N PHE A 110 21.32 27.40 4.85
CA PHE A 110 20.74 26.75 3.68
C PHE A 110 21.54 25.53 3.23
N LEU A 111 22.88 25.64 3.16
CA LEU A 111 23.76 24.51 2.79
C LEU A 111 23.65 23.36 3.79
N SER A 112 23.50 23.65 5.08
CA SER A 112 23.28 22.62 6.12
C SER A 112 22.00 21.82 5.86
N VAL A 113 20.89 22.52 5.59
CA VAL A 113 19.60 21.88 5.25
C VAL A 113 19.71 21.05 3.96
N LEU A 114 20.34 21.61 2.92
CA LEU A 114 20.53 20.93 1.65
C LEU A 114 21.34 19.63 1.84
N ASN A 115 22.44 19.70 2.58
CA ASN A 115 23.30 18.53 2.85
C ASN A 115 22.59 17.49 3.73
N ASN A 116 21.77 17.91 4.69
CA ASN A 116 20.94 17.00 5.47
C ASN A 116 19.96 16.21 4.58
N SER A 117 19.27 16.90 3.67
CA SER A 117 18.34 16.24 2.72
C SER A 117 19.06 15.25 1.79
N ARG A 118 20.27 15.60 1.31
CA ARG A 118 21.12 14.70 0.50
C ARG A 118 21.51 13.44 1.28
N LYS A 119 21.92 13.60 2.54
CA LYS A 119 22.27 12.48 3.43
C LYS A 119 21.06 11.58 3.66
N HIS A 120 19.91 12.15 4.00
CA HIS A 120 18.68 11.39 4.22
C HIS A 120 18.29 10.56 2.99
N TYR A 121 18.35 11.14 1.79
CA TYR A 121 18.07 10.42 0.55
C TYR A 121 19.09 9.29 0.28
N ALA A 122 20.38 9.55 0.51
CA ALA A 122 21.44 8.55 0.40
C ALA A 122 21.21 7.37 1.36
N ASP A 123 20.81 7.65 2.61
CA ASP A 123 20.50 6.62 3.62
C ASP A 123 19.29 5.76 3.19
N ILE A 124 18.25 6.37 2.61
CA ILE A 124 17.10 5.63 2.06
C ILE A 124 17.54 4.72 0.91
N LEU A 125 18.39 5.21 0.00
CA LEU A 125 18.92 4.41 -1.10
C LEU A 125 19.77 3.24 -0.60
N ALA A 126 20.64 3.47 0.40
CA ALA A 126 21.47 2.44 1.00
C ALA A 126 20.62 1.35 1.67
N ARG A 127 19.57 1.75 2.41
CA ARG A 127 18.61 0.80 3.02
C ARG A 127 17.87 -0.04 2.00
N ARG A 128 17.62 0.48 0.80
CA ARG A 128 16.98 -0.26 -0.30
C ARG A 128 17.95 -1.26 -0.94
N LYS A 129 19.23 -0.91 -1.10
CA LYS A 129 20.26 -1.83 -1.60
C LYS A 129 20.61 -2.95 -0.61
N GLY A 130 20.54 -2.68 0.69
CA GLY A 130 20.77 -3.70 1.74
C GLY A 130 19.63 -4.73 1.90
N LYS A 131 18.51 -4.56 1.17
CA LYS A 131 17.37 -5.49 1.13
C LYS A 131 17.24 -6.15 -0.25
N GLU A 132 18.36 -6.52 -0.88
CA GLU A 132 18.27 -7.47 -1.98
C GLU A 132 17.72 -8.80 -1.43
N PRO A 133 16.59 -9.32 -1.96
CA PRO A 133 16.18 -10.67 -1.62
C PRO A 133 17.28 -11.62 -2.10
N LYS A 134 17.71 -12.55 -1.24
CA LYS A 134 18.43 -13.74 -1.72
C LYS A 134 17.57 -14.33 -2.83
N ALA A 135 18.07 -14.30 -4.05
CA ALA A 135 17.47 -15.02 -5.16
C ALA A 135 17.23 -16.45 -4.68
N GLU A 136 15.97 -16.87 -4.60
CA GLU A 136 15.61 -18.26 -4.44
C GLU A 136 16.10 -18.98 -5.70
N ALA A 137 17.28 -19.57 -5.59
CA ALA A 137 17.71 -20.64 -6.46
C ALA A 137 16.78 -21.84 -6.21
N GLY A 138 15.89 -22.12 -7.16
CA GLY A 138 15.23 -23.43 -7.23
C GLY A 138 13.84 -23.46 -7.84
N LYS A 139 13.76 -24.07 -9.03
CA LYS A 139 12.59 -24.68 -9.68
C LYS A 139 11.59 -23.76 -10.38
N VAL A 140 11.94 -23.35 -11.60
CA VAL A 140 10.99 -23.53 -12.71
C VAL A 140 11.07 -24.98 -13.13
N ALA A 141 10.05 -25.76 -12.76
CA ALA A 141 9.80 -27.08 -13.34
C ALA A 141 9.17 -26.89 -14.72
N GLU A 142 9.62 -27.72 -15.64
CA GLU A 142 9.25 -27.84 -17.04
C GLU A 142 7.73 -27.88 -17.28
N ILE A 143 7.30 -27.27 -18.38
CA ILE A 143 5.97 -27.48 -18.96
C ILE A 143 6.21 -28.17 -20.30
N ASN A 144 5.76 -29.42 -20.40
CA ASN A 144 5.40 -30.08 -21.66
C ASN A 144 3.97 -29.66 -22.04
#